data_AF-A0A3M6QXU4-F1
#
_entry.id   AF-A0A3M6QXU4-F1
#
_cell.length_a   1.000
_cell.length_b   1.000
_cell.length_c   1.000
_cell.angle_alpha   90.00
_cell.angle_beta   90.00
_cell.angle_gamma   90.00
#
_symmetry.space_group_name_H-M   'P 1'
#
loop_
_entity.id
_entity.type
_entity.pdbx_description
1 polymer ?
#
loop_
_entity_poly.entity_id
_entity_poly.type
_entity_poly.pdbx_seq_one_letter_code
_entity_poly.pdbx_strand_id
1 'polypeptide(L)'
;MKYAIDMQSIGTGSGVNAFGFRRDSVAFFRGLLRINPELFSSSNQKLINNRLSPVVDAQWVQHNPTHQSYQGAKIVHHHWMQGPVAIPIPEPLHVQWNSTLHPYR
;
A
#
# COMPACT_ATOMS: atom_id res chain seq x y z
N MET A 1 -1.80 -5.10 -12.74
CA MET A 1 -1.76 -4.68 -11.32
C MET A 1 -3.02 -3.89 -11.02
N LYS A 2 -3.96 -4.43 -10.24
CA LYS A 2 -5.33 -3.88 -10.10
C LYS A 2 -5.41 -2.63 -9.22
N TYR A 3 -4.49 -2.46 -8.27
CA TYR A 3 -4.52 -1.38 -7.27
C TYR A 3 -3.25 -0.53 -7.27
N ALA A 4 -2.68 -0.35 -8.47
CA ALA A 4 -1.48 0.44 -8.68
C ALA A 4 -1.79 1.94 -8.53
N ILE A 5 -0.88 2.65 -7.88
CA ILE A 5 -0.93 4.10 -7.72
C ILE A 5 0.38 4.67 -8.25
N ASP A 6 0.31 5.69 -9.11
CA ASP A 6 1.47 6.48 -9.51
C ASP A 6 1.81 7.49 -8.40
N MET A 7 2.98 7.32 -7.79
CA MET A 7 3.47 8.14 -6.69
C MET A 7 4.05 9.50 -7.13
N GLN A 8 4.26 9.72 -8.44
CA GLN A 8 4.70 11.04 -8.94
C GLN A 8 3.60 12.10 -8.82
N SER A 9 2.32 11.70 -8.93
CA SER A 9 1.19 12.62 -9.08
C SER A 9 0.47 12.98 -7.77
N ILE A 10 0.89 12.44 -6.61
CA ILE A 10 0.09 12.48 -5.38
C ILE A 10 0.84 12.87 -4.10
N GLY A 11 2.18 12.91 -4.08
CA GLY A 11 2.93 13.17 -2.85
C GLY A 11 3.19 14.66 -2.59
N THR A 12 3.07 15.08 -1.33
CA THR A 12 3.62 16.36 -0.83
C THR A 12 4.77 16.16 0.17
N GLY A 13 5.01 14.92 0.65
CA GLY A 13 6.15 14.58 1.51
C GLY A 13 7.52 14.71 0.83
N SER A 14 8.58 14.89 1.63
CA SER A 14 9.96 15.16 1.19
C SER A 14 10.84 13.91 0.98
N GLY A 15 10.43 12.74 1.49
CA GLY A 15 11.21 11.51 1.39
C GLY A 15 11.07 10.83 0.02
N VAL A 16 12.20 10.47 -0.60
CA VAL A 16 12.25 9.73 -1.87
C VAL A 16 12.92 8.36 -1.70
N ASN A 17 12.66 7.44 -2.63
CA ASN A 17 13.41 6.19 -2.75
C ASN A 17 14.73 6.40 -3.50
N ALA A 18 15.51 5.34 -3.70
CA ALA A 18 16.81 5.41 -4.38
C ALA A 18 16.73 6.01 -5.80
N PHE A 19 15.57 5.95 -6.45
CA PHE A 19 15.35 6.46 -7.81
C PHE A 19 14.61 7.82 -7.83
N GLY A 20 14.46 8.47 -6.67
CA GLY A 20 13.87 9.80 -6.58
C GLY A 20 12.34 9.84 -6.50
N PHE A 21 11.66 8.70 -6.39
CA PHE A 21 10.19 8.67 -6.27
C PHE A 21 9.73 8.81 -4.82
N ARG A 22 8.67 9.60 -4.61
CA ARG A 22 8.16 9.92 -3.27
C ARG A 22 7.69 8.68 -2.51
N ARG A 23 8.12 8.54 -1.26
CA ARG A 23 7.76 7.45 -0.34
C ARG A 23 6.73 7.93 0.69
N ASP A 24 5.56 8.33 0.21
CA ASP A 24 4.50 8.91 1.04
C ASP A 24 3.33 7.92 1.21
N SER A 25 3.38 7.12 2.28
CA SER A 25 2.34 6.12 2.58
C SER A 25 0.97 6.76 2.81
N VAL A 26 0.93 7.98 3.35
CA VAL A 26 -0.32 8.69 3.63
C VAL A 26 -0.97 9.13 2.33
N ALA A 27 -0.21 9.74 1.42
CA ALA A 27 -0.70 10.09 0.09
C ALA A 27 -1.16 8.86 -0.69
N PHE A 28 -0.38 7.77 -0.64
CA PHE A 28 -0.72 6.50 -1.29
C PHE A 28 -2.09 5.97 -0.83
N PHE A 29 -2.29 5.77 0.48
CA PHE A 29 -3.54 5.17 0.98
C PHE A 29 -4.74 6.12 0.84
N ARG A 30 -4.55 7.43 0.95
CA ARG A 30 -5.62 8.41 0.67
C ARG A 30 -6.01 8.41 -0.81
N GLY A 31 -5.03 8.33 -1.71
CA GLY A 31 -5.26 8.18 -3.14
C GLY A 31 -6.03 6.91 -3.43
N LEU A 32 -5.56 5.77 -2.90
CA LEU A 32 -6.20 4.47 -3.09
C LEU A 32 -7.62 4.43 -2.52
N LEU A 33 -7.86 5.00 -1.34
CA LEU A 33 -9.20 5.13 -0.75
C LEU A 33 -10.14 5.98 -1.62
N ARG A 34 -9.64 7.04 -2.24
CA ARG A 34 -10.43 7.90 -3.13
C ARG A 34 -10.90 7.17 -4.38
N ILE A 35 -10.05 6.33 -4.96
CA ILE A 35 -10.34 5.65 -6.23
C ILE A 35 -11.04 4.30 -6.05
N ASN A 36 -10.79 3.59 -4.95
CA ASN A 36 -11.37 2.27 -4.67
C ASN A 36 -11.84 2.21 -3.19
N PRO A 37 -12.86 2.99 -2.80
CA PRO A 37 -13.34 3.03 -1.42
C PRO A 37 -13.86 1.67 -0.92
N GLU A 38 -14.33 0.81 -1.83
CA GLU A 38 -14.84 -0.53 -1.53
C GLU A 38 -13.78 -1.51 -1.01
N LEU A 39 -12.49 -1.19 -1.14
CA LEU A 39 -11.42 -2.01 -0.57
C LEU A 39 -11.36 -1.91 0.96
N PHE A 40 -11.88 -0.81 1.52
CA PHE A 40 -11.64 -0.45 2.91
C PHE A 40 -12.94 -0.45 3.71
N SER A 41 -12.98 -1.28 4.75
CA SER A 41 -14.04 -1.19 5.77
C SER A 41 -14.05 0.18 6.44
N SER A 42 -15.14 0.53 7.12
CA SER A 42 -15.22 1.77 7.91
C SER A 42 -14.09 1.90 8.94
N SER A 43 -13.62 0.78 9.51
CA SER A 43 -12.45 0.75 10.41
C SER A 43 -11.16 1.11 9.68
N ASN A 44 -10.92 0.51 8.51
CA ASN A 44 -9.76 0.82 7.68
C ASN A 44 -9.78 2.27 7.16
N GLN A 45 -10.95 2.80 6.79
CA GLN A 45 -11.10 4.20 6.41
C GLN A 45 -10.72 5.14 7.56
N LYS A 46 -11.13 4.83 8.80
CA LYS A 46 -10.71 5.60 10.00
C LYS A 46 -9.20 5.56 10.20
N LEU A 47 -8.56 4.40 10.03
CA LEU A 47 -7.10 4.27 10.11
C LEU A 47 -6.41 5.18 9.08
N ILE A 48 -6.83 5.11 7.81
CA ILE A 48 -6.27 5.92 6.71
C ILE A 48 -6.46 7.42 7.00
N ASN A 49 -7.65 7.84 7.46
CA ASN A 49 -7.93 9.23 7.80
C ASN A 49 -7.04 9.74 8.96
N ASN A 50 -6.74 8.86 9.91
CA ASN A 50 -5.81 9.11 11.02
C ASN A 50 -4.34 8.93 10.65
N ARG A 51 -4.01 8.81 9.35
CA ARG A 51 -2.63 8.62 8.82
C ARG A 51 -1.98 7.31 9.29
N LEU A 52 -2.78 6.31 9.62
CA LEU A 52 -2.35 4.96 9.99
C LEU A 52 -2.53 4.01 8.81
N SER A 53 -1.74 2.92 8.81
CA SER A 53 -1.87 1.88 7.80
C SER A 53 -3.16 1.08 8.02
N PRO A 54 -3.92 0.75 6.97
CA PRO A 54 -5.03 -0.18 7.08
C PRO A 54 -4.51 -1.60 7.37
N VAL A 55 -5.42 -2.50 7.74
CA VAL A 55 -5.14 -3.91 8.02
C VAL A 55 -5.88 -4.83 7.06
N VAL A 56 -5.39 -6.04 6.91
CA VAL A 56 -6.07 -7.13 6.19
C VAL A 56 -7.30 -7.54 7.02
N ASP A 57 -8.47 -7.03 6.65
CA ASP A 57 -9.75 -7.41 7.23
C ASP A 57 -10.64 -8.16 6.22
N ALA A 58 -11.84 -8.56 6.63
CA ALA A 58 -12.75 -9.29 5.76
C ALA A 58 -13.14 -8.50 4.49
N GLN A 59 -13.31 -7.18 4.59
CA GLN A 59 -13.61 -6.31 3.43
C GLN A 59 -12.44 -6.32 2.44
N TRP A 60 -11.21 -6.18 2.94
CA TRP A 60 -10.02 -6.24 2.12
C TRP A 60 -9.88 -7.58 1.39
N VAL A 61 -10.14 -8.69 2.09
CA VAL A 61 -10.03 -10.06 1.54
C VAL A 61 -11.05 -10.33 0.43
N GLN A 62 -12.26 -9.74 0.48
CA GLN A 62 -13.24 -9.86 -0.61
C GLN A 62 -12.67 -9.39 -1.96
N HIS A 63 -11.79 -8.38 -1.93
CA HIS A 63 -11.16 -7.80 -3.11
C HIS A 63 -9.74 -8.32 -3.36
N ASN A 64 -9.11 -8.91 -2.35
CA ASN A 64 -7.76 -9.47 -2.40
C ASN A 64 -7.71 -10.87 -1.75
N PRO A 65 -8.31 -11.91 -2.37
CA PRO A 65 -8.43 -13.23 -1.74
C PRO A 65 -7.09 -13.87 -1.38
N THR A 66 -6.04 -13.60 -2.15
CA THR A 66 -4.67 -14.08 -1.88
C THR A 66 -4.06 -13.52 -0.60
N HIS A 67 -4.67 -12.48 0.00
CA HIS A 67 -4.22 -11.91 1.27
C HIS A 67 -4.89 -12.55 2.49
N GLN A 68 -5.79 -13.52 2.33
CA GLN A 68 -6.57 -14.12 3.42
C GLN A 68 -5.69 -14.69 4.56
N SER A 69 -4.56 -15.31 4.23
CA SER A 69 -3.62 -15.87 5.23
C SER A 69 -2.92 -14.80 6.08
N TYR A 70 -3.09 -13.52 5.76
CA TYR A 70 -2.49 -12.39 6.47
C TYR A 70 -3.53 -11.60 7.29
N GLN A 71 -4.68 -12.18 7.60
CA GLN A 71 -5.74 -11.53 8.39
C GLN A 71 -5.17 -10.85 9.64
N GLY A 72 -5.52 -9.57 9.84
CA GLY A 72 -5.04 -8.73 10.94
C GLY A 72 -3.68 -8.07 10.72
N ALA A 73 -2.91 -8.48 9.70
CA ALA A 73 -1.64 -7.83 9.38
C ALA A 73 -1.85 -6.43 8.80
N LYS A 74 -0.87 -5.54 9.01
CA LYS A 74 -0.86 -4.23 8.35
C LYS A 74 -0.67 -4.39 6.85
N ILE A 75 -1.26 -3.48 6.09
CA ILE A 75 -1.03 -3.32 4.65
C ILE A 75 -0.04 -2.17 4.47
N VAL A 76 0.99 -2.37 3.65
CA VAL A 76 2.02 -1.39 3.33
C VAL A 76 2.00 -1.05 1.85
N HIS A 77 2.48 0.14 1.51
CA HIS A 77 2.77 0.48 0.12
C HIS A 77 4.13 -0.10 -0.28
N HIS A 78 4.19 -0.70 -1.45
CA HIS A 78 5.40 -1.28 -2.01
C HIS A 78 5.66 -0.67 -3.39
N HIS A 79 6.84 -0.07 -3.59
CA HIS A 79 7.24 0.45 -4.90
C HIS A 79 7.67 -0.70 -5.82
N TRP A 80 6.96 -0.87 -6.93
CA TRP A 80 7.31 -1.86 -7.94
C TRP A 80 8.64 -1.49 -8.59
N MET A 81 9.66 -2.34 -8.46
CA MET A 81 10.97 -2.17 -9.09
C MET A 81 11.66 -0.83 -8.76
N GLN A 82 11.45 -0.30 -7.55
CA GLN A 82 11.87 1.06 -7.16
C GLN A 82 11.28 2.18 -8.05
N GLY A 83 10.29 1.89 -8.88
CA GLY A 83 9.70 2.83 -9.81
C GLY A 83 8.67 3.78 -9.17
N PRO A 84 7.99 4.58 -10.02
CA PRO A 84 6.97 5.51 -9.56
C PRO A 84 5.67 4.81 -9.14
N VAL A 85 5.46 3.56 -9.55
CA VAL A 85 4.24 2.81 -9.25
C VAL A 85 4.39 2.11 -7.91
N ALA A 86 3.40 2.30 -7.03
CA ALA A 86 3.28 1.56 -5.78
C ALA A 86 2.01 0.69 -5.76
N ILE A 87 2.07 -0.43 -5.03
CA ILE A 87 0.96 -1.36 -4.81
C ILE A 87 0.79 -1.65 -3.30
N PRO A 88 -0.44 -1.97 -2.85
CA PRO A 88 -0.68 -2.34 -1.46
C PRO A 88 -0.45 -3.84 -1.26
N ILE A 89 0.37 -4.22 -0.28
CA ILE A 89 0.60 -5.63 0.08
C ILE A 89 0.66 -5.82 1.60
N PRO A 90 0.35 -7.02 2.13
CA PRO A 90 0.54 -7.32 3.54
C PRO A 90 2.00 -7.15 3.98
N GLU A 91 2.23 -6.55 5.14
CA GLU A 91 3.56 -6.33 5.70
C GLU A 91 4.38 -7.64 5.85
N PRO A 92 3.81 -8.77 6.32
CA PRO A 92 4.56 -10.01 6.41
C PRO A 92 5.02 -10.53 5.04
N LEU A 93 4.20 -10.38 3.99
CA LEU A 93 4.57 -10.71 2.62
C LEU A 93 5.75 -9.84 2.15
N HIS A 94 5.66 -8.53 2.41
CA HIS A 94 6.71 -7.56 2.05
C HIS A 94 8.04 -7.88 2.73
N VAL A 95 8.01 -8.30 3.99
CA VAL A 95 9.22 -8.68 4.76
C VAL A 95 9.77 -10.01 4.28
N GLN A 96 8.93 -11.04 4.20
CA GLN A 96 9.36 -12.39 3.82
C GLN A 96 9.98 -12.44 2.42
N TRP A 97 9.45 -11.64 1.49
CA TRP A 97 9.92 -11.59 0.10
C TRP A 97 10.77 -10.36 -0.19
N ASN A 98 11.36 -9.73 0.83
CA ASN A 98 12.06 -8.45 0.68
C ASN A 98 13.11 -8.45 -0.45
N SER A 99 13.96 -9.48 -0.57
CA SER A 99 14.98 -9.53 -1.63
C SER A 99 14.39 -9.69 -3.02
N THR A 100 13.29 -10.44 -3.15
CA THR A 100 12.59 -10.63 -4.42
C THR A 100 11.81 -9.38 -4.83
N LEU A 101 11.19 -8.70 -3.86
CA LEU A 101 10.38 -7.50 -4.10
C LEU A 101 11.24 -6.25 -4.28
N HIS A 102 12.45 -6.21 -3.72
CA HIS A 102 13.39 -5.09 -3.87
C HIS A 102 14.71 -5.53 -4.51
N PRO A 103 14.71 -5.94 -5.79
CA PRO A 103 15.93 -6.41 -6.46
C PRO A 103 16.99 -5.31 -6.69
N TYR A 104 16.62 -4.04 -6.50
CA TYR A 104 17.49 -2.87 -6.73
C TYR A 104 17.69 -2.03 -5.46
N ARG A 105 17.59 -2.67 -4.28
CA ARG A 105 17.77 -1.97 -2.99
C ARG A 105 19.22 -1.75 -2.63
#